data_AF-A0A3D0CAK5-F1
#
_entry.id   AF-A0A3D0CAK5-F1
#
_cell.length_a   1.000
_cell.length_b   1.000
_cell.length_c   1.000
_cell.angle_alpha   90.00
_cell.angle_beta   90.00
_cell.angle_gamma   90.00
#
_symmetry.space_group_name_H-M   'P 1'
#
loop_
_entity.id
_entity.type
_entity.pdbx_description
1 polymer ?
#
loop_
_entity_poly.entity_id
_entity_poly.type
_entity_poly.pdbx_seq_one_letter_code
_entity_poly.pdbx_strand_id
1 'polypeptide(L)'
;MLKKWMLGMILLSTSLFTQATIINNDVNSIDMEGIAITAFFGDGTQDTQVWSALSSTLGGVSTSDWSLTLDGNTFGDFDSSTGDFYGLWTLSNLGVSNGIVGLTVNGGIADILFDIIPGTATSTPGSEAGRPFAANDNSAVATFSDVYSSPDLFGIMDITGFNLDVSEQLLFLTDTDRAEIPEPSTMFTFALGLIALTSLRKKSSGK
;
A
#
# COMPACT_ATOMS: atom_id res chain seq x y z
N MET A 1 20.85 26.48 37.33
CA MET A 1 19.74 25.52 37.18
C MET A 1 19.02 25.66 35.84
N LEU A 2 18.72 26.88 35.37
CA LEU A 2 18.07 27.15 34.08
C LEU A 2 18.69 26.43 32.86
N LYS A 3 20.03 26.40 32.75
CA LYS A 3 20.74 25.78 31.61
C LYS A 3 20.50 24.27 31.45
N LYS A 4 20.28 23.54 32.55
CA LYS A 4 20.01 22.08 32.52
C LYS A 4 18.56 21.79 32.13
N TRP A 5 17.64 22.67 32.51
CA TRP A 5 16.21 22.56 32.17
C TRP A 5 15.96 22.89 30.70
N MET A 6 16.64 23.92 30.17
CA MET A 6 16.57 24.24 28.74
C MET A 6 17.10 23.10 27.87
N LEU A 7 18.24 22.49 28.22
CA LEU A 7 18.80 21.38 27.43
C LEU A 7 17.88 20.15 27.43
N GLY A 8 17.25 19.85 28.57
CA GLY A 8 16.25 18.78 28.67
C GLY A 8 14.99 19.05 27.86
N MET A 9 14.48 20.28 27.87
CA MET A 9 13.31 20.66 27.06
C MET A 9 13.62 20.69 25.56
N ILE A 10 14.83 21.12 25.17
CA ILE A 10 15.28 21.09 23.77
C ILE A 10 15.38 19.64 23.27
N LEU A 11 16.03 18.75 24.04
CA LEU A 11 16.14 17.32 23.69
C LEU A 11 14.77 16.62 23.60
N LEU A 12 13.86 16.90 24.55
CA LEU A 12 12.49 16.41 24.46
C LEU A 12 11.79 16.95 23.21
N SER A 13 11.90 18.25 22.92
CA SER A 13 11.26 18.85 21.74
C SER A 13 11.79 18.30 20.42
N THR A 14 13.08 17.95 20.34
CA THR A 14 13.66 17.34 19.13
C THR A 14 13.26 15.87 18.96
N SER A 15 12.97 15.15 20.05
CA SER A 15 12.42 13.78 19.98
C SER A 15 10.95 13.72 19.53
N LEU A 16 10.26 14.86 19.41
CA LEU A 16 8.85 14.91 19.03
C LEU A 16 8.58 14.65 17.54
N PHE A 17 9.63 14.58 16.71
CA PHE A 17 9.47 14.61 15.25
C PHE A 17 10.16 13.45 14.50
N THR A 18 10.71 12.46 15.21
CA THR A 18 11.33 11.30 14.56
C THR A 18 10.38 10.11 14.60
N GLN A 19 9.53 9.98 13.57
CA GLN A 19 8.85 8.73 13.24
C GLN A 19 9.56 8.17 12.00
N ALA A 20 10.01 6.93 12.09
CA ALA A 20 10.46 6.19 10.92
C ALA A 20 9.25 5.47 10.35
N THR A 21 8.95 5.68 9.07
CA THR A 21 7.97 4.85 8.37
C THR A 21 8.49 3.42 8.32
N ILE A 22 7.60 2.47 8.59
CA ILE A 22 7.86 1.04 8.47
C ILE A 22 7.19 0.58 7.18
N ILE A 23 7.88 -0.24 6.40
CA ILE A 23 7.26 -0.92 5.26
C ILE A 23 6.75 -2.27 5.76
N ASN A 24 5.47 -2.54 5.51
CA ASN A 24 4.81 -3.80 5.76
C ASN A 24 4.60 -4.49 4.41
N ASN A 25 5.25 -5.64 4.23
CA ASN A 25 5.22 -6.43 3.00
C ASN A 25 4.16 -7.55 3.02
N ASP A 26 3.39 -7.67 4.10
CA ASP A 26 2.27 -8.61 4.20
C ASP A 26 0.95 -7.86 3.99
N VAL A 27 0.69 -7.49 2.74
CA VAL A 27 -0.53 -6.76 2.35
C VAL A 27 -1.54 -7.73 1.76
N ASN A 28 -2.72 -7.78 2.38
CA ASN A 28 -3.87 -8.47 1.82
C ASN A 28 -4.77 -7.51 1.05
N SER A 29 -5.57 -8.06 0.14
CA SER A 29 -6.55 -7.30 -0.65
C SER A 29 -7.42 -6.35 0.19
N ILE A 30 -7.79 -6.77 1.40
CA ILE A 30 -8.67 -6.03 2.30
C ILE A 30 -7.95 -4.83 2.94
N ASP A 31 -6.62 -4.86 3.02
CA ASP A 31 -5.80 -3.80 3.61
C ASP A 31 -5.65 -2.60 2.67
N MET A 32 -6.04 -2.77 1.40
CA MET A 32 -5.94 -1.78 0.33
C MET A 32 -7.19 -0.87 0.26
N GLU A 33 -8.05 -0.90 1.26
CA GLU A 33 -9.22 0.00 1.32
C GLU A 33 -8.79 1.46 1.17
N GLY A 34 -9.47 2.18 0.27
CA GLY A 34 -9.20 3.60 0.03
C GLY A 34 -8.30 3.90 -1.18
N ILE A 35 -7.66 2.91 -1.81
CA ILE A 35 -6.97 3.14 -3.09
C ILE A 35 -7.97 3.51 -4.19
N ALA A 36 -7.52 4.27 -5.19
CA ALA A 36 -8.37 4.70 -6.30
C ALA A 36 -8.07 3.91 -7.56
N ILE A 37 -9.12 3.35 -8.17
CA ILE A 37 -9.06 2.58 -9.41
C ILE A 37 -9.76 3.38 -10.50
N THR A 38 -9.09 3.64 -11.61
CA THR A 38 -9.68 4.31 -12.78
C THR A 38 -9.64 3.39 -13.99
N ALA A 39 -10.80 3.00 -14.50
CA ALA A 39 -10.92 2.26 -15.75
C ALA A 39 -11.10 3.24 -16.93
N PHE A 40 -10.41 2.99 -18.03
CA PHE A 40 -10.50 3.78 -19.27
C PHE A 40 -11.20 2.98 -20.35
N PHE A 41 -12.13 3.61 -21.05
CA PHE A 41 -12.99 2.95 -22.03
C PHE A 41 -12.65 3.38 -23.47
N GLY A 42 -12.98 2.53 -24.45
CA GLY A 42 -12.60 2.76 -25.85
C GLY A 42 -13.23 4.00 -26.50
N ASP A 43 -14.24 4.61 -25.88
CA ASP A 43 -14.83 5.89 -26.30
C ASP A 43 -14.12 7.13 -25.72
N GLY A 44 -13.07 6.92 -24.91
CA GLY A 44 -12.31 7.97 -24.24
C GLY A 44 -12.92 8.45 -22.92
N THR A 45 -14.03 7.86 -22.47
CA THR A 45 -14.55 8.08 -21.12
C THR A 45 -13.81 7.23 -20.10
N GLN A 46 -13.95 7.59 -18.82
CA GLN A 46 -13.32 6.90 -17.70
C GLN A 46 -14.27 6.85 -16.51
N ASP A 47 -14.08 5.84 -15.67
CA ASP A 47 -14.80 5.70 -14.40
C ASP A 47 -13.81 5.45 -13.27
N THR A 48 -13.95 6.20 -12.18
CA THR A 48 -13.07 6.11 -11.01
C THR A 48 -13.86 5.61 -9.80
N GLN A 49 -13.38 4.53 -9.21
CA GLN A 49 -13.97 3.88 -8.06
C GLN A 49 -12.93 3.74 -6.93
N VAL A 50 -13.42 3.57 -5.70
CA VAL A 50 -12.58 3.39 -4.52
C VAL A 50 -12.61 1.92 -4.12
N TRP A 51 -11.44 1.35 -3.86
CA TRP A 51 -11.30 -0.02 -3.42
C TRP A 51 -11.88 -0.22 -2.02
N SER A 52 -12.52 -1.37 -1.83
CA SER A 52 -13.16 -1.75 -0.56
C SER A 52 -12.98 -3.24 -0.28
N ALA A 53 -13.10 -3.62 0.99
CA ALA A 53 -13.23 -5.02 1.37
C ALA A 53 -14.62 -5.55 0.99
N LEU A 54 -14.68 -6.48 0.03
CA LEU A 54 -15.91 -7.14 -0.44
C LEU A 54 -16.26 -8.36 0.42
N SER A 55 -15.27 -8.99 1.05
CA SER A 55 -15.42 -10.06 2.03
C SER A 55 -14.30 -10.00 3.08
N SER A 56 -14.14 -11.05 3.89
CA SER A 56 -13.02 -11.17 4.84
C SER A 56 -11.66 -11.39 4.19
N THR A 57 -11.61 -11.75 2.90
CA THR A 57 -10.34 -12.03 2.18
C THR A 57 -10.30 -11.40 0.78
N LEU A 58 -11.46 -11.00 0.25
CA LEU A 58 -11.63 -10.41 -1.07
C LEU A 58 -11.74 -8.89 -0.96
N GLY A 59 -10.87 -8.19 -1.67
CA GLY A 59 -10.87 -6.75 -1.85
C GLY A 59 -11.11 -6.40 -3.30
N GLY A 60 -11.69 -5.23 -3.57
CA GLY A 60 -11.86 -4.77 -4.93
C GLY A 60 -12.81 -3.60 -5.11
N VAL A 61 -13.06 -3.36 -6.38
CA VAL A 61 -14.15 -2.56 -6.92
C VAL A 61 -15.08 -3.51 -7.67
N SER A 62 -16.39 -3.39 -7.44
CA SER A 62 -17.41 -4.13 -8.18
C SER A 62 -18.58 -3.21 -8.52
N THR A 63 -18.77 -2.95 -9.81
CA THR A 63 -19.88 -2.15 -10.34
C THR A 63 -20.80 -3.04 -11.19
N SER A 64 -21.85 -2.45 -11.78
CA SER A 64 -22.66 -3.17 -12.77
C SER A 64 -21.93 -3.42 -14.09
N ASP A 65 -20.93 -2.61 -14.42
CA ASP A 65 -20.34 -2.57 -15.76
C ASP A 65 -18.93 -3.18 -15.81
N TRP A 66 -18.20 -3.13 -14.70
CA TRP A 66 -16.85 -3.70 -14.58
C TRP A 66 -16.48 -3.96 -13.12
N SER A 67 -15.46 -4.79 -12.91
CA SER A 67 -14.90 -5.05 -11.58
C SER A 67 -13.40 -5.24 -11.64
N LEU A 68 -12.71 -4.89 -10.55
CA LEU A 68 -11.33 -5.28 -10.29
C LEU A 68 -11.26 -5.89 -8.90
N THR A 69 -10.86 -7.15 -8.79
CA THR A 69 -10.85 -7.88 -7.51
C THR A 69 -9.54 -8.62 -7.27
N LEU A 70 -9.17 -8.79 -6.01
CA LEU A 70 -8.05 -9.62 -5.57
C LEU A 70 -8.43 -10.36 -4.28
N ASP A 71 -8.07 -11.65 -4.19
CA ASP A 71 -8.26 -12.47 -2.99
C ASP A 71 -6.91 -12.78 -2.33
N GLY A 72 -6.85 -12.65 -1.01
CA GLY A 72 -5.65 -12.94 -0.21
C GLY A 72 -4.53 -11.91 -0.32
N ASN A 73 -3.30 -12.36 -0.09
CA ASN A 73 -2.08 -11.55 -0.10
C ASN A 73 -1.63 -11.20 -1.53
N THR A 74 -1.16 -9.97 -1.76
CA THR A 74 -0.81 -9.43 -3.08
C THR A 74 0.44 -10.03 -3.71
N PHE A 75 1.39 -10.51 -2.91
CA PHE A 75 2.57 -11.24 -3.39
C PHE A 75 2.17 -12.53 -4.10
N GLY A 76 1.02 -13.08 -3.72
CA GLY A 76 0.40 -14.27 -4.29
C GLY A 76 0.93 -15.58 -3.71
N ASP A 77 0.04 -16.56 -3.62
CA ASP A 77 0.32 -17.89 -3.09
C ASP A 77 -0.54 -18.94 -3.81
N PHE A 78 -0.17 -20.21 -3.68
CA PHE A 78 -0.95 -21.34 -4.20
C PHE A 78 -1.29 -22.30 -3.06
N ASP A 79 -2.57 -22.38 -2.71
CA ASP A 79 -3.05 -23.35 -1.74
C ASP A 79 -3.31 -24.69 -2.43
N SER A 80 -2.34 -25.59 -2.29
CA SER A 80 -2.43 -26.95 -2.83
C SER A 80 -3.58 -27.81 -2.27
N SER A 81 -4.20 -27.42 -1.15
CA SER A 81 -5.29 -28.17 -0.53
C SER A 81 -6.65 -27.86 -1.17
N THR A 82 -6.85 -26.63 -1.62
CA THR A 82 -8.06 -26.15 -2.30
C THR A 82 -7.87 -26.06 -3.81
N GLY A 83 -6.63 -25.94 -4.29
CA GLY A 83 -6.28 -25.73 -5.68
C GLY A 83 -6.38 -24.27 -6.12
N ASP A 84 -6.46 -23.34 -5.15
CA ASP A 84 -6.73 -21.93 -5.40
C ASP A 84 -5.43 -21.10 -5.47
N PHE A 85 -5.41 -20.10 -6.37
CA PHE A 85 -4.36 -19.10 -6.47
C PHE A 85 -4.81 -17.81 -5.79
N TYR A 86 -4.01 -17.32 -4.84
CA TYR A 86 -4.20 -16.03 -4.18
C TYR A 86 -3.28 -14.97 -4.81
N GLY A 87 -3.61 -13.69 -4.58
CA GLY A 87 -2.88 -12.54 -5.12
C GLY A 87 -3.12 -12.30 -6.61
N LEU A 88 -4.11 -12.99 -7.21
CA LEU A 88 -4.48 -12.80 -8.60
C LEU A 88 -5.46 -11.64 -8.73
N TRP A 89 -5.00 -10.56 -9.36
CA TRP A 89 -5.85 -9.45 -9.75
C TRP A 89 -6.69 -9.85 -10.96
N THR A 90 -8.00 -9.64 -10.86
CA THR A 90 -8.97 -9.97 -11.91
C THR A 90 -9.74 -8.72 -12.30
N LEU A 91 -9.41 -8.15 -13.46
CA LEU A 91 -10.18 -7.08 -14.10
C LEU A 91 -11.19 -7.71 -15.05
N SER A 92 -12.48 -7.49 -14.82
CA SER A 92 -13.56 -8.05 -15.63
C SER A 92 -14.41 -6.96 -16.26
N ASN A 93 -14.68 -7.07 -17.55
CA ASN A 93 -15.69 -6.25 -18.22
C ASN A 93 -17.05 -6.96 -18.16
N LEU A 94 -18.00 -6.40 -17.42
CA LEU A 94 -19.33 -6.97 -17.20
C LEU A 94 -20.39 -6.41 -18.16
N GLY A 95 -20.19 -5.17 -18.65
CA GLY A 95 -21.19 -4.46 -19.45
C GLY A 95 -20.70 -3.24 -20.23
N VAL A 96 -19.41 -2.90 -20.21
CA VAL A 96 -18.86 -1.77 -20.97
C VAL A 96 -18.76 -2.11 -22.45
N SER A 97 -19.72 -1.61 -23.24
CA SER A 97 -19.80 -1.91 -24.69
C SER A 97 -18.64 -1.40 -25.53
N ASN A 98 -17.93 -0.36 -25.09
CA ASN A 98 -16.79 0.23 -25.80
C ASN A 98 -15.45 -0.42 -25.43
N GLY A 99 -15.49 -1.49 -24.62
CA GLY A 99 -14.31 -2.16 -24.10
C GLY A 99 -13.58 -1.39 -23.00
N ILE A 100 -12.80 -2.10 -22.20
CA ILE A 100 -11.85 -1.52 -21.25
C ILE A 100 -10.46 -1.57 -21.86
N VAL A 101 -9.83 -0.42 -22.06
CA VAL A 101 -8.57 -0.27 -22.81
C VAL A 101 -7.39 0.17 -21.94
N GLY A 102 -7.67 0.47 -20.67
CA GLY A 102 -6.63 0.85 -19.71
C GLY A 102 -7.15 0.84 -18.29
N LEU A 103 -6.21 0.81 -17.35
CA LEU A 103 -6.47 0.83 -15.91
C LEU A 103 -5.39 1.65 -15.21
N THR A 104 -5.77 2.58 -14.34
CA THR A 104 -4.87 3.19 -13.35
C THR A 104 -5.24 2.68 -11.97
N VAL A 105 -4.25 2.22 -11.22
CA VAL A 105 -4.34 1.87 -9.81
C VAL A 105 -3.46 2.86 -9.03
N ASN A 106 -4.10 3.77 -8.30
CA ASN A 106 -3.44 4.75 -7.47
C ASN A 106 -3.50 4.28 -6.00
N GLY A 107 -2.43 3.62 -5.57
CA GLY A 107 -2.25 3.11 -4.22
C GLY A 107 -1.70 4.14 -3.24
N GLY A 108 -0.89 5.08 -3.73
CA GLY A 108 -0.17 6.05 -2.90
C GLY A 108 -1.07 6.94 -2.04
N ILE A 109 -2.33 7.15 -2.44
CA ILE A 109 -3.32 7.90 -1.64
C ILE A 109 -3.74 7.18 -0.34
N ALA A 110 -3.49 5.87 -0.23
CA ALA A 110 -3.79 5.06 0.94
C ALA A 110 -2.53 4.35 1.47
N ASP A 111 -1.35 4.91 1.17
CA ASP A 111 -0.04 4.37 1.57
C ASP A 111 0.24 2.94 1.07
N ILE A 112 -0.42 2.54 -0.03
CA ILE A 112 -0.17 1.27 -0.73
C ILE A 112 0.83 1.53 -1.87
N LEU A 113 1.86 0.70 -1.93
CA LEU A 113 3.01 0.87 -2.82
C LEU A 113 3.22 -0.41 -3.61
N PHE A 114 3.42 -0.33 -4.91
CA PHE A 114 3.79 -1.48 -5.73
C PHE A 114 5.27 -1.79 -5.53
N ASP A 115 5.60 -2.99 -5.04
CA ASP A 115 6.98 -3.52 -5.03
C ASP A 115 7.22 -4.36 -6.30
N ILE A 116 8.04 -3.80 -7.19
CA ILE A 116 8.25 -4.37 -8.52
C ILE A 116 9.56 -5.16 -8.64
N ILE A 117 10.43 -5.18 -7.61
CA ILE A 117 11.76 -5.77 -7.74
C ILE A 117 11.80 -7.17 -7.13
N PRO A 118 12.15 -8.20 -7.91
CA PRO A 118 12.31 -9.54 -7.36
C PRO A 118 13.61 -9.65 -6.53
N GLY A 119 13.49 -10.29 -5.37
CA GLY A 119 14.60 -10.52 -4.43
C GLY A 119 14.84 -9.32 -3.51
N THR A 120 15.84 -9.41 -2.62
CA THR A 120 16.04 -8.44 -1.52
C THR A 120 17.33 -7.63 -1.60
N ALA A 121 18.21 -7.93 -2.57
CA ALA A 121 19.56 -7.37 -2.60
C ALA A 121 19.61 -5.87 -2.94
N THR A 122 18.61 -5.38 -3.68
CA THR A 122 18.52 -3.99 -4.14
C THR A 122 17.23 -3.31 -3.69
N SER A 123 16.41 -4.00 -2.91
CA SER A 123 15.09 -3.55 -2.47
C SER A 123 15.19 -2.59 -1.29
N THR A 124 14.13 -1.83 -1.08
CA THR A 124 13.96 -0.93 0.04
C THR A 124 14.02 -1.74 1.34
N PRO A 125 14.80 -1.33 2.36
CA PRO A 125 14.85 -2.06 3.61
C PRO A 125 13.46 -2.24 4.23
N GLY A 126 13.03 -3.49 4.38
CA GLY A 126 11.74 -3.87 4.95
C GLY A 126 10.63 -4.20 3.93
N SER A 127 10.82 -3.95 2.63
CA SER A 127 9.86 -4.39 1.59
C SER A 127 9.97 -5.89 1.27
N GLU A 128 11.08 -6.51 1.66
CA GLU A 128 11.41 -7.88 1.26
C GLU A 128 11.55 -7.99 -0.27
N ALA A 129 10.97 -9.03 -0.87
CA ALA A 129 11.05 -9.30 -2.29
C ALA A 129 9.69 -9.03 -2.92
N GLY A 130 9.63 -8.11 -3.88
CA GLY A 130 8.41 -7.84 -4.63
C GLY A 130 8.18 -8.77 -5.81
N ARG A 131 7.16 -8.40 -6.59
CA ARG A 131 6.76 -9.10 -7.81
C ARG A 131 6.52 -8.10 -8.95
N PRO A 132 7.30 -8.20 -10.04
CA PRO A 132 7.01 -7.46 -11.27
C PRO A 132 5.61 -7.79 -11.81
N PHE A 133 5.02 -6.83 -12.51
CA PHE A 133 3.79 -7.06 -13.26
C PHE A 133 3.92 -8.24 -14.24
N ALA A 134 2.97 -9.16 -14.17
CA ALA A 134 2.82 -10.26 -15.11
C ALA A 134 1.34 -10.52 -15.38
N ALA A 135 0.93 -10.52 -16.64
CA ALA A 135 -0.46 -10.73 -17.04
C ALA A 135 -0.64 -11.95 -17.95
N ASN A 136 -1.89 -12.43 -18.06
CA ASN A 136 -2.27 -13.48 -19.02
C ASN A 136 -2.33 -12.99 -20.47
N ASP A 137 -2.41 -11.68 -20.69
CA ASP A 137 -2.26 -11.03 -22.00
C ASP A 137 -0.86 -10.44 -22.15
N ASN A 138 -0.11 -10.95 -23.13
CA ASN A 138 1.26 -10.50 -23.42
C ASN A 138 1.31 -9.07 -23.99
N SER A 139 0.17 -8.51 -24.41
CA SER A 139 0.06 -7.14 -24.91
C SER A 139 -0.12 -6.13 -23.79
N ALA A 140 -0.58 -6.58 -22.61
CA ALA A 140 -0.74 -5.74 -21.44
C ALA A 140 0.63 -5.32 -20.89
N VAL A 141 0.81 -4.01 -20.70
CA VAL A 141 2.05 -3.42 -20.19
C VAL A 141 1.71 -2.53 -19.01
N ALA A 142 2.37 -2.78 -17.88
CA ALA A 142 2.31 -1.90 -16.72
C ALA A 142 3.47 -0.89 -16.73
N THR A 143 3.15 0.36 -16.38
CA THR A 143 4.12 1.42 -16.09
C THR A 143 3.89 1.92 -14.68
N PHE A 144 4.98 2.11 -13.94
CA PHE A 144 4.96 2.52 -12.53
C PHE A 144 5.46 3.95 -12.39
N SER A 145 4.77 4.74 -11.57
CA SER A 145 5.11 6.15 -11.30
C SER A 145 4.85 6.51 -9.84
N ASP A 146 5.07 7.77 -9.47
CA ASP A 146 5.02 8.23 -8.08
C ASP A 146 6.01 7.46 -7.18
N VAL A 147 7.31 7.67 -7.42
CA VAL A 147 8.38 6.95 -6.72
C VAL A 147 8.33 7.28 -5.23
N TYR A 148 8.04 6.27 -4.41
CA TYR A 148 8.09 6.38 -2.95
C TYR A 148 9.52 6.10 -2.45
N SER A 149 10.11 4.98 -2.87
CA SER A 149 11.48 4.61 -2.57
C SER A 149 12.10 3.91 -3.78
N SER A 150 13.24 4.42 -4.23
CA SER A 150 13.95 3.86 -5.37
C SER A 150 14.82 2.67 -4.91
N PRO A 151 14.83 1.56 -5.65
CA PRO A 151 14.36 1.41 -7.04
C PRO A 151 13.03 0.67 -7.22
N ASP A 152 12.32 0.32 -6.15
CA ASP A 152 11.31 -0.72 -6.13
C ASP A 152 9.88 -0.28 -5.77
N LEU A 153 9.70 0.74 -4.94
CA LEU A 153 8.38 1.13 -4.40
C LEU A 153 7.76 2.33 -5.12
N PHE A 154 6.57 2.12 -5.68
CA PHE A 154 5.84 3.10 -6.50
C PHE A 154 4.38 3.26 -6.05
N GLY A 155 3.84 4.47 -6.01
CA GLY A 155 2.46 4.73 -5.58
C GLY A 155 1.40 4.50 -6.66
N ILE A 156 1.79 4.50 -7.94
CA ILE A 156 0.84 4.42 -9.07
C ILE A 156 1.29 3.35 -10.07
N MET A 157 0.35 2.52 -10.49
CA MET A 157 0.48 1.59 -11.60
C MET A 157 -0.55 1.91 -12.69
N ASP A 158 -0.09 2.11 -13.91
CA ASP A 158 -0.93 2.24 -15.10
C ASP A 158 -0.75 1.01 -15.99
N ILE A 159 -1.84 0.41 -16.45
CA ILE A 159 -1.85 -0.74 -17.37
C ILE A 159 -2.49 -0.31 -18.68
N THR A 160 -1.81 -0.59 -19.79
CA THR A 160 -2.27 -0.29 -21.15
C THR A 160 -1.94 -1.45 -22.11
N GLY A 161 -2.33 -1.33 -23.38
CA GLY A 161 -1.94 -2.29 -24.42
C GLY A 161 -2.87 -3.51 -24.56
N PHE A 162 -3.96 -3.54 -23.79
CA PHE A 162 -5.02 -4.54 -23.89
C PHE A 162 -6.34 -3.91 -24.32
N ASN A 163 -7.31 -4.75 -24.68
CA ASN A 163 -8.71 -4.35 -24.84
C ASN A 163 -9.59 -5.51 -24.36
N LEU A 164 -10.44 -5.27 -23.37
CA LEU A 164 -11.40 -6.26 -22.87
C LEU A 164 -12.79 -5.98 -23.43
N ASP A 165 -13.27 -6.86 -24.29
CA ASP A 165 -14.67 -6.87 -24.71
C ASP A 165 -15.58 -7.34 -23.55
N VAL A 166 -16.89 -7.19 -23.71
CA VAL A 166 -17.86 -7.62 -22.69
C VAL A 166 -17.71 -9.11 -22.40
N SER A 167 -17.71 -9.47 -21.11
CA SER A 167 -17.46 -10.81 -20.57
C SER A 167 -16.01 -11.30 -20.68
N GLU A 168 -15.07 -10.46 -21.09
CA GLU A 168 -13.64 -10.76 -21.03
C GLU A 168 -12.99 -10.27 -19.74
N GLN A 169 -11.84 -10.85 -19.44
CA GLN A 169 -11.08 -10.56 -18.23
C GLN A 169 -9.57 -10.46 -18.51
N LEU A 170 -8.91 -9.56 -17.80
CA LEU A 170 -7.46 -9.50 -17.68
C LEU A 170 -7.08 -10.03 -16.29
N LEU A 171 -6.20 -11.02 -16.26
CA LEU A 171 -5.65 -11.62 -15.04
C LEU A 171 -4.20 -11.20 -14.92
N PHE A 172 -3.81 -10.65 -13.78
CA PHE A 172 -2.42 -10.23 -13.56
C PHE A 172 -1.97 -10.40 -12.12
N LEU A 173 -0.66 -10.47 -11.95
CA LEU A 173 0.03 -10.50 -10.68
C LEU A 173 0.90 -9.25 -10.57
N THR A 174 0.84 -8.61 -9.42
CA THR A 174 1.77 -7.56 -8.98
C THR A 174 1.71 -7.53 -7.47
N ASP A 175 2.86 -7.29 -6.84
CA ASP A 175 2.91 -7.20 -5.39
C ASP A 175 2.68 -5.76 -4.91
N THR A 176 2.20 -5.65 -3.68
CA THR A 176 2.05 -4.39 -2.98
C THR A 176 2.52 -4.47 -1.53
N ASP A 177 3.13 -3.39 -1.08
CA ASP A 177 3.52 -3.11 0.28
C ASP A 177 2.72 -1.96 0.85
N ARG A 178 2.77 -1.79 2.17
CA ARG A 178 2.17 -0.67 2.87
C ARG A 178 3.20 0.14 3.63
N ALA A 179 3.18 1.45 3.43
CA ALA A 179 3.89 2.38 4.29
C ALA A 179 3.05 2.65 5.56
N GLU A 180 3.52 2.13 6.69
CA GLU A 180 2.90 2.35 7.99
C GLU A 180 3.67 3.42 8.76
N ILE A 181 2.96 4.48 9.16
CA ILE A 181 3.51 5.50 10.06
C ILE A 181 3.18 5.07 11.48
N PRO A 182 4.16 4.63 12.29
CA PRO A 182 3.89 4.18 13.64
C PRO A 182 3.33 5.33 14.48
N GLU A 183 2.34 5.04 15.34
CA GLU A 183 1.79 6.07 16.21
C GLU A 183 2.92 6.79 16.97
N PRO A 184 2.82 8.12 17.13
CA PRO A 184 3.84 8.89 17.83
C PRO A 184 4.11 8.32 19.23
N SER A 185 5.27 7.70 19.45
CA SER A 185 5.75 7.27 20.78
C SER A 185 5.98 8.45 21.74
N THR A 186 5.72 9.67 21.28
CA THR A 186 5.84 10.93 22.00
C THR A 186 4.99 10.98 23.25
N MET A 187 3.78 10.40 23.27
CA MET A 187 2.96 10.36 24.49
C MET A 187 3.60 9.49 25.57
N PHE A 188 4.16 8.34 25.18
CA PHE A 188 4.85 7.43 26.10
C PHE A 188 6.15 8.06 26.63
N THR A 189 6.96 8.64 25.73
CA THR A 189 8.23 9.30 26.09
C THR A 189 7.99 10.58 26.92
N PHE A 190 6.93 11.33 26.63
CA PHE A 190 6.50 12.48 27.43
C PHE A 190 6.08 12.04 28.84
N ALA A 191 5.29 10.98 28.96
CA ALA A 191 4.90 10.42 30.26
C ALA A 191 6.12 9.95 31.07
N LEU A 192 7.06 9.24 30.45
CA LEU A 192 8.33 8.86 31.07
C LEU A 192 9.17 10.07 31.50
N GLY A 193 9.21 11.12 30.68
CA GLY A 193 9.87 12.39 30.99
C GLY A 193 9.28 13.07 32.22
N LEU A 194 7.95 13.11 32.35
CA LEU A 194 7.26 13.63 33.55
C LEU A 194 7.57 12.79 34.81
N ILE A 195 7.60 11.47 34.68
CA ILE A 195 7.96 10.55 35.77
C ILE A 195 9.43 10.76 36.21
N ALA A 196 10.34 10.96 35.26
CA ALA A 196 11.74 11.28 35.55
C ALA A 196 11.89 12.65 36.26
N LEU A 197 11.15 13.67 35.83
CA LEU A 197 11.15 14.99 36.46
C LEU A 197 10.59 14.97 37.90
N THR A 198 9.52 14.22 38.12
CA THR A 198 8.91 14.08 39.46
C THR A 198 9.78 13.28 40.42
N SER A 199 10.46 12.23 39.95
CA SER A 199 11.41 11.45 40.76
C SER A 199 12.69 12.23 41.11
N LEU A 200 13.18 13.10 40.22
CA LEU A 200 14.30 14.01 40.51
C LEU A 200 13.95 15.08 41.55
N ARG A 201 12.68 15.53 41.60
CA ARG A 201 12.21 16.52 42.58
C ARG A 201 12.22 15.98 44.02
N LYS A 202 11.90 14.70 44.22
CA LYS A 202 11.97 14.04 45.54
C LYS A 202 13.38 14.00 46.12
N LYS A 203 14.41 13.87 45.27
CA LYS A 203 15.82 13.81 45.72
C LYS A 203 16.41 15.18 46.05
N SER A 204 15.86 16.25 45.49
CA SER A 204 16.33 17.64 45.73
C SER A 204 15.72 18.28 46.98
N SER A 205 14.60 17.78 47.50
CA SER A 205 13.92 18.35 48.69
C SER A 205 14.40 17.74 50.01
N GLY A 206 15.35 16.80 49.98
CA GLY A 206 16.02 16.25 51.15
C GLY A 206 17.34 16.95 51.42
N LYS A 207 17.29 18.24 51.74
CA LYS A 207 18.34 19.01 52.42
C LYS A 207 17.70 20.14 53.21
#